data_AF-X1U4V7-F1
#
_entry.id   AF-X1U4V7-F1
#
_cell.length_a   1.000
_cell.length_b   1.000
_cell.length_c   1.000
_cell.angle_alpha   90.00
_cell.angle_beta   90.00
_cell.angle_gamma   90.00
#
_symmetry.space_group_name_H-M   'P 1'
#
loop_
_entity.id
_entity.type
_entity.pdbx_description
1 polymer ?
#
loop_
_entity_poly.entity_id
_entity_poly.type
_entity_poly.pdbx_seq_one_letter_code
_entity_poly.pdbx_strand_id
1 'polypeptide(L)'
;MEEKKISPGVVIVGGLVLGAGAALGAAYLLTRAAPPGPPPPPPPGTANLYGLVTNAITGDTLSGVPIAIDGLYDVTEYGYFAFTELELKRYTGTVTAEGYEPYSIDIVLDEERNYELDIALVPETVPPPEYPEVDQATCPYCSDTFYAPKALEKLFEHVLEK
;
A
#
# COMPACT_ATOMS: atom_id res chain seq x y z
N MET A 1 -36.70 -97.56 8.44
CA MET A 1 -36.39 -97.51 9.88
C MET A 1 -36.00 -96.07 10.14
N GLU A 2 -36.68 -95.20 10.87
CA GLU A 2 -37.81 -95.26 11.79
C GLU A 2 -38.12 -93.77 12.09
N GLU A 3 -39.39 -93.38 12.28
CA GLU A 3 -39.92 -92.84 13.56
C GLU A 3 -39.11 -91.66 14.18
N LYS A 4 -39.65 -90.54 14.66
CA LYS A 4 -41.02 -90.09 14.95
C LYS A 4 -40.96 -88.76 15.73
N LYS A 5 -41.96 -87.92 15.50
CA LYS A 5 -42.62 -86.90 16.38
C LYS A 5 -41.75 -85.80 17.00
N ILE A 6 -41.93 -84.54 16.56
CA ILE A 6 -42.88 -83.51 17.07
C ILE A 6 -42.60 -83.12 18.53
N SER A 7 -42.24 -81.85 18.79
CA SER A 7 -42.98 -80.89 19.66
C SER A 7 -42.28 -79.51 19.70
N PRO A 8 -42.86 -78.44 20.28
CA PRO A 8 -43.77 -77.49 19.64
C PRO A 8 -43.28 -76.03 19.76
N GLY A 9 -43.88 -75.09 19.03
CA GLY A 9 -43.62 -73.67 19.33
C GLY A 9 -43.92 -72.65 18.24
N VAL A 10 -45.01 -72.84 17.49
CA VAL A 10 -45.58 -71.77 16.66
C VAL A 10 -46.71 -71.13 17.45
N VAL A 11 -46.47 -69.91 17.94
CA VAL A 11 -47.54 -68.98 18.30
C VAL A 11 -47.37 -67.76 17.41
N ILE A 12 -48.18 -67.74 16.37
CA ILE A 12 -48.38 -66.62 15.45
C ILE A 12 -49.22 -65.60 16.20
N VAL A 13 -48.62 -64.46 16.51
CA VAL A 13 -49.34 -63.19 16.74
C VAL A 13 -48.77 -62.27 15.66
N GLY A 14 -49.40 -62.17 14.49
CA GLY A 14 -50.63 -61.43 14.29
C GLY A 14 -50.24 -60.06 13.76
N GLY A 15 -50.33 -59.83 12.44
CA GLY A 15 -49.97 -58.54 11.87
C GLY A 15 -49.79 -58.54 10.36
N LEU A 16 -50.90 -58.59 9.66
CA LEU A 16 -51.03 -58.41 8.22
C LEU A 16 -50.70 -56.95 7.87
N VAL A 17 -49.61 -56.68 7.15
CA VAL A 17 -49.39 -55.40 6.46
C VAL A 17 -49.09 -55.66 4.99
N LEU A 18 -50.13 -55.50 4.18
CA LEU A 18 -50.09 -55.32 2.75
C LEU A 18 -49.43 -53.97 2.42
N GLY A 19 -48.52 -53.94 1.44
CA GLY A 19 -48.37 -52.79 0.54
C GLY A 19 -47.04 -52.01 0.57
N ALA A 20 -46.51 -51.79 -0.62
CA ALA A 20 -45.58 -50.71 -1.04
C ALA A 20 -44.07 -50.87 -0.78
N GLY A 21 -43.44 -51.97 -1.24
CA GLY A 21 -41.98 -52.10 -1.28
C GLY A 21 -41.25 -51.55 -2.52
N ALA A 22 -41.95 -50.97 -3.52
CA ALA A 22 -41.38 -50.77 -4.86
C ALA A 22 -41.11 -49.31 -5.29
N ALA A 23 -41.39 -48.28 -4.47
CA ALA A 23 -41.24 -46.88 -4.89
C ALA A 23 -39.96 -46.17 -4.38
N LEU A 24 -39.36 -46.63 -3.28
CA LEU A 24 -38.22 -45.93 -2.66
C LEU A 24 -36.85 -46.32 -3.24
N GLY A 25 -36.72 -47.50 -3.86
CA GLY A 25 -35.47 -47.92 -4.49
C GLY A 25 -35.10 -47.09 -5.72
N ALA A 26 -36.10 -46.61 -6.48
CA ALA A 26 -35.87 -45.80 -7.69
C ALA A 26 -35.48 -44.35 -7.36
N ALA A 27 -35.96 -43.78 -6.25
CA ALA A 27 -35.59 -42.43 -5.83
C ALA A 27 -34.13 -42.34 -5.34
N TYR A 28 -33.64 -43.37 -4.64
CA TYR A 28 -32.27 -43.40 -4.10
C TYR A 28 -31.18 -43.39 -5.18
N LEU A 29 -31.47 -43.95 -6.37
CA LEU A 29 -30.51 -43.93 -7.49
C LEU A 29 -30.59 -42.66 -8.35
N LEU A 30 -31.62 -41.83 -8.20
CA LEU A 30 -31.75 -40.53 -8.88
C LEU A 30 -31.19 -39.36 -8.05
N THR A 31 -31.10 -39.50 -6.72
CA THR A 31 -30.52 -38.48 -5.83
C THR A 31 -29.02 -38.63 -5.65
N ARG A 32 -28.29 -39.11 -6.66
CA ARG A 32 -26.83 -38.94 -6.69
C ARG A 32 -26.57 -37.44 -6.87
N ALA A 33 -26.64 -36.70 -5.76
CA ALA A 33 -26.17 -35.33 -5.71
C ALA A 33 -24.78 -35.36 -6.33
N ALA A 34 -24.59 -34.54 -7.38
CA ALA A 34 -23.28 -34.37 -7.98
C ALA A 34 -22.26 -34.17 -6.84
N PRO A 35 -21.05 -34.75 -6.94
CA PRO A 35 -20.00 -34.47 -5.97
C PRO A 35 -19.95 -32.96 -5.75
N PRO A 36 -19.90 -32.48 -4.48
CA PRO A 36 -19.75 -31.05 -4.24
C PRO A 36 -18.61 -30.56 -5.12
N GLY A 37 -18.89 -29.52 -5.91
CA GLY A 37 -17.89 -28.98 -6.84
C GLY A 37 -16.62 -28.61 -6.08
N PRO A 38 -15.47 -28.50 -6.78
CA PRO A 38 -14.26 -28.01 -6.15
C PRO A 38 -14.55 -26.70 -5.40
N PRO A 39 -13.98 -26.51 -4.20
CA PRO A 39 -14.18 -25.27 -3.47
C PRO A 39 -13.76 -24.08 -4.36
N PRO A 40 -14.43 -22.93 -4.24
CA PRO A 40 -14.00 -21.73 -4.94
C PRO A 40 -12.53 -21.42 -4.56
N PRO A 41 -11.71 -20.95 -5.52
CA PRO A 41 -10.35 -20.52 -5.20
C PRO A 41 -10.39 -19.42 -4.12
N PRO A 42 -9.39 -19.36 -3.24
CA PRO A 42 -9.28 -18.27 -2.28
C PRO A 42 -9.27 -16.92 -3.02
N PRO A 43 -9.84 -15.86 -2.41
CA PRO A 43 -9.74 -14.51 -2.97
C PRO A 43 -8.27 -14.15 -3.27
N PRO A 44 -7.98 -13.40 -4.34
CA PRO A 44 -6.65 -12.85 -4.55
C PRO A 44 -6.21 -12.04 -3.33
N GLY A 45 -4.94 -12.17 -3.01
CA GLY A 45 -4.32 -11.38 -1.97
C GLY A 45 -4.35 -9.89 -2.24
N THR A 46 -4.42 -9.10 -1.18
CA THR A 46 -4.27 -7.64 -1.22
C THR A 46 -3.22 -7.16 -0.21
N ALA A 47 -2.58 -6.05 -0.53
CA ALA A 47 -1.64 -5.35 0.33
C ALA A 47 -2.23 -4.03 0.83
N ASN A 48 -1.63 -3.47 1.88
CA ASN A 48 -1.92 -2.10 2.33
C ASN A 48 -0.64 -1.27 2.27
N LEU A 49 -0.78 0.01 1.91
CA LEU A 49 0.30 0.98 1.87
C LEU A 49 -0.06 2.16 2.76
N TYR A 50 0.81 2.53 3.69
CA TYR A 50 0.62 3.72 4.53
C TYR A 50 1.94 4.44 4.75
N GLY A 51 1.89 5.65 5.30
CA GLY A 51 3.07 6.34 5.77
C GLY A 51 2.79 7.78 6.17
N LEU A 52 3.88 8.50 6.42
CA LEU A 52 3.86 9.92 6.75
C LEU A 52 4.48 10.76 5.64
N VAL A 53 3.89 11.93 5.39
CA VAL A 53 4.47 12.99 4.57
C VAL A 53 5.00 14.09 5.48
N THR A 54 6.27 14.43 5.29
CA THR A 54 7.00 15.37 6.15
C THR A 54 7.79 16.39 5.34
N ASN A 55 8.11 17.52 5.95
CA ASN A 55 9.07 18.48 5.41
C ASN A 55 10.49 17.94 5.65
N ALA A 56 11.28 17.76 4.59
CA ALA A 56 12.63 17.22 4.68
C ALA A 56 13.62 18.09 5.49
N ILE A 57 13.34 19.39 5.63
CA ILE A 57 14.19 20.33 6.37
C ILE A 57 13.78 20.41 7.84
N THR A 58 12.48 20.59 8.11
CA THR A 58 12.00 20.83 9.49
C THR A 58 11.59 19.55 10.21
N GLY A 59 11.27 18.49 9.49
CA GLY A 59 10.69 17.25 10.03
C GLY A 59 9.20 17.35 10.38
N ASP A 60 8.56 18.49 10.12
CA ASP A 60 7.13 18.69 10.42
C ASP A 60 6.26 17.85 9.49
N THR A 61 5.15 17.33 10.00
CA THR A 61 4.17 16.60 9.20
C THR A 61 3.37 17.54 8.31
N LEU A 62 3.14 17.12 7.06
CA LEU A 62 2.46 17.93 6.04
C LEU A 62 1.05 17.39 5.78
N SER A 63 0.04 18.14 6.23
CA SER A 63 -1.38 17.81 6.00
C SER A 63 -1.89 18.46 4.71
N GLY A 64 -2.93 17.87 4.11
CA GLY A 64 -3.55 18.39 2.90
C GLY A 64 -2.74 18.12 1.62
N VAL A 65 -1.76 17.22 1.68
CA VAL A 65 -0.92 16.87 0.53
C VAL A 65 -1.63 15.80 -0.31
N PRO A 66 -1.93 16.06 -1.58
CA PRO A 66 -2.51 15.06 -2.47
C PRO A 66 -1.47 14.01 -2.87
N ILE A 67 -1.86 12.75 -2.79
CA ILE A 67 -1.07 11.59 -3.20
C ILE A 67 -1.83 10.85 -4.29
N ALA A 68 -1.18 10.66 -5.44
CA ALA A 68 -1.75 9.90 -6.55
C ALA A 68 -0.83 8.73 -6.93
N ILE A 69 -1.38 7.50 -6.91
CA ILE A 69 -0.67 6.27 -7.32
C ILE A 69 -1.54 5.49 -8.32
N ASP A 70 -1.07 5.27 -9.54
CA ASP A 70 -1.77 4.54 -10.62
C ASP A 70 -3.28 4.88 -10.76
N GLY A 71 -3.66 6.15 -10.53
CA GLY A 71 -5.04 6.63 -10.61
C GLY A 71 -5.88 6.53 -9.32
N LEU A 72 -5.32 5.94 -8.25
CA LEU A 72 -5.85 6.09 -6.89
C LEU A 72 -5.43 7.44 -6.32
N TYR A 73 -6.24 7.97 -5.41
CA TYR A 73 -6.06 9.31 -4.85
C TYR A 73 -6.39 9.31 -3.36
N ASP A 74 -5.52 9.95 -2.57
CA ASP A 74 -5.72 10.23 -1.15
C ASP A 74 -5.15 11.61 -0.80
N VAL A 75 -5.55 12.16 0.34
CA VAL A 75 -5.05 13.45 0.85
C VAL A 75 -4.59 13.26 2.29
N THR A 76 -3.38 13.71 2.60
CA THR A 76 -2.81 13.47 3.94
C THR A 76 -3.60 14.17 5.05
N GLU A 77 -3.83 13.45 6.15
CA GLU A 77 -4.44 13.98 7.38
C GLU A 77 -3.42 13.89 8.51
N TYR A 78 -3.02 15.03 9.09
CA TYR A 78 -1.90 15.11 10.06
C TYR A 78 -0.56 14.57 9.52
N GLY A 79 -0.39 14.58 8.20
CA GLY A 79 0.74 13.98 7.50
C GLY A 79 0.56 12.51 7.14
N TYR A 80 -0.45 11.83 7.69
CA TYR A 80 -0.67 10.41 7.44
C TYR A 80 -1.50 10.17 6.18
N PHE A 81 -1.19 9.09 5.46
CA PHE A 81 -1.99 8.58 4.35
C PHE A 81 -2.10 7.06 4.40
N ALA A 82 -3.16 6.51 3.79
CA ALA A 82 -3.33 5.06 3.72
C ALA A 82 -4.16 4.62 2.50
N PHE A 83 -3.62 3.65 1.76
CA PHE A 83 -4.31 2.90 0.73
C PHE A 83 -4.46 1.44 1.20
N THR A 84 -5.70 0.97 1.30
CA THR A 84 -6.00 -0.40 1.72
C THR A 84 -6.48 -1.25 0.55
N GLU A 85 -6.34 -2.56 0.68
CA GLU A 85 -6.86 -3.54 -0.29
C GLU A 85 -6.28 -3.36 -1.72
N LEU A 86 -5.00 -2.98 -1.80
CA LEU A 86 -4.29 -2.80 -3.07
C LEU A 86 -3.97 -4.16 -3.71
N GLU A 87 -4.16 -4.25 -5.03
CA GLU A 87 -3.71 -5.40 -5.82
C GLU A 87 -2.19 -5.56 -5.74
N LEU A 88 -1.71 -6.79 -5.77
CA LEU A 88 -0.27 -7.10 -5.78
C LEU A 88 0.34 -6.80 -7.17
N LYS A 89 0.90 -5.60 -7.31
CA LYS A 89 1.60 -5.12 -8.50
C LYS A 89 2.57 -3.98 -8.17
N ARG A 90 3.25 -3.49 -9.20
CA ARG A 90 4.00 -2.22 -9.13
C ARG A 90 3.03 -1.05 -9.22
N TYR A 91 3.20 -0.07 -8.34
CA TYR A 91 2.50 1.22 -8.36
C TYR A 91 3.50 2.33 -8.64
N THR A 92 3.09 3.27 -9.49
CA THR A 92 3.83 4.49 -9.77
C THR A 92 2.98 5.71 -9.49
N GLY A 93 3.60 6.80 -9.09
CA GLY A 93 2.84 7.96 -8.68
C GLY A 93 3.68 9.19 -8.47
N THR A 94 2.99 10.28 -8.13
CA THR A 94 3.62 11.55 -7.79
C THR A 94 2.90 12.18 -6.62
N VAL A 95 3.68 12.75 -5.72
CA VAL A 95 3.20 13.59 -4.62
C VAL A 95 3.61 15.02 -4.91
N THR A 96 2.64 15.93 -4.89
CA THR A 96 2.84 17.34 -5.20
C THR A 96 2.26 18.19 -4.09
N ALA A 97 3.03 19.14 -3.57
CA ALA A 97 2.56 20.12 -2.59
C ALA A 97 3.06 21.52 -2.99
N GLU A 98 2.30 22.55 -2.62
CA GLU A 98 2.66 23.93 -2.93
C GLU A 98 3.97 24.32 -2.23
N GLY A 99 4.94 24.83 -2.99
CA GLY A 99 6.25 25.22 -2.46
C GLY A 99 7.19 24.04 -2.17
N TYR A 100 6.88 22.84 -2.68
CA TYR A 100 7.72 21.65 -2.56
C TYR A 100 8.01 21.02 -3.92
N GLU A 101 9.20 20.46 -4.07
CA GLU A 101 9.56 19.69 -5.25
C GLU A 101 8.66 18.43 -5.35
N PRO A 102 8.22 18.06 -6.56
CA PRO A 102 7.41 16.87 -6.76
C PRO A 102 8.21 15.61 -6.41
N TYR A 103 7.62 14.72 -5.62
CA TYR A 103 8.22 13.45 -5.26
C TYR A 103 7.63 12.31 -6.11
N SER A 104 8.49 11.49 -6.71
CA SER A 104 8.06 10.33 -7.52
C SER A 104 8.00 9.06 -6.68
N ILE A 105 6.88 8.35 -6.74
CA ILE A 105 6.68 7.05 -6.10
C ILE A 105 6.89 5.94 -7.14
N ASP A 106 7.69 4.94 -6.80
CA ASP A 106 7.79 3.66 -7.52
C ASP A 106 7.96 2.53 -6.48
N ILE A 107 6.92 1.72 -6.28
CA ILE A 107 6.89 0.67 -5.26
C ILE A 107 6.28 -0.62 -5.82
N VAL A 108 6.77 -1.78 -5.36
CA VAL A 108 6.25 -3.09 -5.75
C VAL A 108 5.58 -3.74 -4.55
N LEU A 109 4.29 -4.07 -4.69
CA LEU A 109 3.53 -4.85 -3.73
C LEU A 109 3.41 -6.28 -4.27
N ASP A 110 4.10 -7.23 -3.66
CA ASP A 110 4.23 -8.61 -4.13
C ASP A 110 3.71 -9.65 -3.14
N GLU A 111 3.37 -9.23 -1.91
CA GLU A 111 2.87 -10.09 -0.86
C GLU A 111 1.67 -9.46 -0.14
N GLU A 112 0.82 -10.31 0.46
CA GLU A 112 -0.31 -9.92 1.30
C GLU A 112 0.17 -9.37 2.64
N ARG A 113 0.64 -8.12 2.65
CA ARG A 113 1.13 -7.47 3.86
C ARG A 113 0.92 -5.96 3.85
N ASN A 114 1.31 -5.38 4.96
CA ASN A 114 1.41 -3.94 5.14
C ASN A 114 2.81 -3.45 4.71
N TYR A 115 2.81 -2.41 3.86
CA TYR A 115 3.99 -1.67 3.40
C TYR A 115 3.94 -0.26 3.98
N GLU A 116 5.11 0.23 4.37
CA GLU A 116 5.30 1.57 4.93
C GLU A 116 6.15 2.39 3.97
N LEU A 117 5.69 3.60 3.64
CA LEU A 117 6.36 4.55 2.76
C LEU A 117 6.28 5.95 3.36
N ASP A 118 7.33 6.34 4.06
CA ASP A 118 7.50 7.71 4.52
C ASP A 118 8.11 8.57 3.42
N ILE A 119 7.51 9.74 3.21
CA ILE A 119 7.87 10.68 2.16
C ILE A 119 8.33 11.98 2.82
N ALA A 120 9.55 12.40 2.52
CA ALA A 120 10.10 13.67 2.94
C ALA A 120 10.16 14.61 1.72
N LEU A 121 9.30 15.62 1.69
CA LEU A 121 9.25 16.61 0.61
C LEU A 121 10.31 17.69 0.83
N VAL A 122 11.06 17.99 -0.22
CA VAL A 122 12.06 19.05 -0.23
C VAL A 122 11.37 20.35 -0.65
N PRO A 123 11.44 21.44 0.16
CA PRO A 123 10.90 22.74 -0.26
C PRO A 123 11.57 23.21 -1.55
N GLU A 124 10.80 23.76 -2.48
CA GLU A 124 11.37 24.37 -3.68
C GLU A 124 12.27 25.54 -3.25
N THR A 125 13.51 25.54 -3.75
CA THR A 125 14.32 26.74 -3.65
C THR A 125 13.72 27.76 -4.58
N VAL A 126 13.07 28.79 -4.03
CA VAL A 126 12.69 29.97 -4.82
C VAL A 126 13.97 30.43 -5.52
N PRO A 127 14.04 30.39 -6.86
CA PRO A 127 15.23 30.85 -7.55
C PRO A 127 15.51 32.27 -7.06
N PRO A 128 16.78 32.62 -6.81
CA PRO A 128 17.13 33.98 -6.44
C PRO A 128 16.41 34.91 -7.41
N PRO A 129 15.77 36.01 -6.94
CA PRO A 129 15.15 36.95 -7.86
C PRO A 129 16.21 37.25 -8.93
N GLU A 130 15.84 37.19 -10.21
CA GLU A 130 16.74 37.61 -11.28
C GLU A 130 17.18 39.02 -10.95
N TYR A 131 18.35 39.13 -10.31
CA TYR A 131 18.98 40.41 -10.08
C TYR A 131 19.27 40.87 -11.49
N PRO A 132 18.70 42.02 -11.94
CA PRO A 132 19.08 42.53 -13.24
C PRO A 132 20.60 42.55 -13.24
N GLU A 133 21.23 41.87 -14.21
CA GLU A 133 22.67 41.98 -14.39
C GLU A 133 22.94 43.48 -14.43
N VAL A 134 23.58 44.00 -13.37
CA VAL A 134 23.92 45.41 -13.32
C VAL A 134 24.93 45.56 -14.44
N ASP A 135 24.49 46.14 -15.55
CA ASP A 135 25.39 46.48 -16.64
C ASP A 135 26.47 47.38 -16.04
N GLN A 136 27.65 46.80 -15.85
CA GLN A 136 28.81 47.45 -15.24
C GLN A 136 29.21 48.71 -16.02
N ALA A 137 28.75 48.86 -17.27
CA ALA A 137 28.94 50.07 -18.08
C ALA A 137 28.03 51.25 -17.67
N THR A 138 26.95 51.02 -16.93
CA THR A 138 25.98 52.05 -16.52
C THR A 138 26.06 52.44 -15.05
N CYS A 139 26.95 51.81 -14.27
CA CYS A 139 27.17 52.14 -12.86
C CYS A 139 28.29 53.21 -12.74
N PRO A 140 27.96 54.51 -12.60
CA PRO A 140 28.96 55.58 -12.45
C PRO A 140 29.79 55.50 -11.16
N TYR A 141 29.43 54.60 -10.23
CA TYR A 141 30.11 54.37 -8.96
C TYR A 141 30.90 53.06 -8.89
N CYS A 142 30.89 52.25 -9.95
CA CYS A 142 31.58 50.94 -9.96
C CYS A 142 33.01 51.01 -10.51
N SER A 143 33.42 52.16 -11.07
CA SER A 143 34.77 52.35 -11.64
C SER A 143 35.83 52.86 -10.65
N ASP A 144 35.46 53.24 -9.42
CA ASP A 144 36.41 53.82 -8.46
C ASP A 144 36.85 52.79 -7.41
N THR A 145 37.88 52.04 -7.78
CA THR A 145 38.99 51.59 -6.91
C THR A 145 38.85 51.82 -5.40
N PHE A 146 38.20 50.91 -4.66
CA PHE A 146 38.51 50.67 -3.23
C PHE A 146 38.32 49.19 -2.86
N TYR A 147 38.97 48.30 -3.60
CA TYR A 147 39.38 46.99 -3.07
C TYR A 147 40.76 46.66 -3.63
N ALA A 148 41.78 47.33 -3.07
CA ALA A 148 43.15 46.86 -3.14
C ALA A 148 43.41 46.00 -1.88
N PRO A 149 43.35 44.66 -1.94
CA PRO A 149 43.83 43.84 -0.84
C PRO A 149 45.37 43.85 -0.89
N LYS A 150 45.99 44.89 -0.33
CA LYS A 150 47.43 44.88 -0.01
C LYS A 150 47.73 45.19 1.46
N ALA A 151 46.71 45.21 2.32
CA ALA A 151 46.87 45.52 3.75
C ALA A 151 46.43 44.40 4.71
N LEU A 152 45.94 43.25 4.22
CA LEU A 152 45.41 42.17 5.07
C LEU A 152 46.28 40.91 5.16
N GLU A 153 47.40 40.82 4.44
CA GLU A 153 48.39 39.74 4.62
C GLU A 153 49.29 39.92 5.85
N LYS A 154 49.42 41.14 6.40
CA LYS A 154 50.28 41.39 7.57
C LYS A 154 49.59 41.18 8.93
N LEU A 155 48.28 40.98 8.97
CA LEU A 155 47.54 40.77 10.22
C LEU A 155 47.38 39.30 10.60
N PHE A 156 47.52 38.37 9.66
CA PHE A 156 47.34 36.94 9.93
C PHE A 156 48.57 36.25 10.54
N GLU A 157 49.80 36.78 10.38
CA GLU A 157 50.98 36.15 11.00
C GLU A 157 51.17 36.48 12.49
N HIS A 158 50.50 37.50 13.04
CA HIS A 158 50.71 37.87 14.46
C HIS A 158 49.74 37.17 15.44
N VAL A 159 48.77 36.40 14.95
CA VAL A 159 47.77 35.72 15.79
C VAL A 159 48.09 34.22 15.98
N LEU A 160 49.08 33.67 15.26
CA LEU A 160 49.46 32.26 15.37
C LEU A 160 50.74 31.97 16.17
N GLU A 161 51.33 32.97 16.84
CA GLU A 161 52.34 32.74 17.87
C GLU A 161 51.95 33.44 19.17
N LYS A 162 51.19 32.73 20.02
CA LYS A 162 51.35 32.74 21.49
C LYS A 162 50.56 31.61 22.15
#